data_AF-A0A3D2VY36-F1
#
_entry.id   AF-A0A3D2VY36-F1
#
_cell.length_a   1.000
_cell.length_b   1.000
_cell.length_c   1.000
_cell.angle_alpha   90.00
_cell.angle_beta   90.00
_cell.angle_gamma   90.00
#
_symmetry.space_group_name_H-M   'P 1'
#
loop_
_entity.id
_entity.type
_entity.pdbx_description
1 polymer ?
#
loop_
_entity_poly.entity_id
_entity_poly.type
_entity_poly.pdbx_seq_one_letter_code
_entity_poly.pdbx_strand_id
1 'polypeptide(L)'
;MSLLWASMMFLYVYNDYISMYQPETIAMMSEGRMGPLGEATDAVLLGVAILMTIPALMVFLSAGLPAAFSKWLNVGFGAAYTLVNAATLFGSPPFYQLIVSVEIVLSISIVVSALTWPKASITARESAP
;
A
#
# COMPACT_ATOMS: atom_id res chain seq x y z
N MET A 1 -3.27 -12.56 -1.32
CA MET A 1 -3.21 -11.11 -1.02
C MET A 1 -1.77 -10.62 -0.90
N SER A 2 -0.85 -11.43 -0.37
CA SER A 2 0.58 -11.11 -0.25
C SER A 2 1.23 -10.57 -1.53
N LEU A 3 0.96 -11.20 -2.69
CA LEU A 3 1.50 -10.73 -3.97
C LEU A 3 0.98 -9.35 -4.38
N LEU A 4 -0.26 -8.99 -4.04
CA LEU A 4 -0.80 -7.66 -4.32
C LEU A 4 -0.09 -6.59 -3.47
N TRP A 5 0.16 -6.88 -2.19
CA TRP A 5 0.97 -6.01 -1.33
C TRP A 5 2.41 -5.89 -1.81
N ALA A 6 3.01 -6.98 -2.30
CA ALA A 6 4.36 -6.95 -2.84
C ALA A 6 4.43 -6.09 -4.11
N SER A 7 3.48 -6.26 -5.04
CA SER A 7 3.35 -5.41 -6.22
C SER A 7 3.17 -3.93 -5.85
N MET A 8 2.32 -3.63 -4.86
CA MET A 8 2.14 -2.27 -4.36
C MET A 8 3.44 -1.68 -3.80
N MET A 9 4.20 -2.45 -3.01
CA MET A 9 5.51 -2.00 -2.50
C MET A 9 6.51 -1.71 -3.61
N PHE A 10 6.54 -2.52 -4.68
CA PHE A 10 7.40 -2.23 -5.82
C PHE A 10 6.99 -0.93 -6.52
N LEU A 11 5.70 -0.68 -6.69
CA LEU A 11 5.21 0.57 -7.28
C LEU A 11 5.63 1.79 -6.45
N TYR A 12 5.50 1.75 -5.12
CA TYR A 12 5.97 2.84 -4.26
C TYR A 12 7.47 3.10 -4.44
N VAL A 13 8.29 2.06 -4.40
CA VAL A 13 9.75 2.21 -4.56
C VAL A 13 10.11 2.80 -5.93
N TYR A 14 9.48 2.34 -7.01
CA TYR A 14 9.74 2.88 -8.34
C TYR A 14 9.21 4.31 -8.50
N ASN A 15 8.05 4.62 -7.90
CA ASN A 15 7.47 5.96 -7.92
C ASN A 15 8.41 6.96 -7.24
N ASP A 16 8.90 6.62 -6.05
CA ASP A 16 9.88 7.42 -5.30
C ASP A 16 11.17 7.59 -6.09
N TYR A 17 11.70 6.50 -6.66
CA TYR A 17 12.90 6.56 -7.49
C TYR A 17 12.73 7.47 -8.72
N ILE A 18 11.62 7.34 -9.45
CA ILE A 18 11.33 8.18 -10.62
C ILE A 18 11.16 9.65 -10.20
N SER A 19 10.55 9.89 -9.04
CA SER A 19 10.32 11.24 -8.51
C SER A 19 11.62 12.01 -8.29
N MET A 20 12.73 11.32 -8.01
CA MET A 20 14.06 11.92 -7.83
C MET A 20 14.63 12.52 -9.12
N TYR A 21 14.15 12.11 -10.29
CA TYR A 21 14.55 12.68 -11.59
C TYR A 21 13.83 13.99 -11.91
N GLN A 22 12.83 14.37 -11.11
CA GLN A 22 12.18 15.66 -11.31
C GLN A 22 13.12 16.82 -10.98
N PRO A 23 12.98 17.95 -11.68
CA PRO A 23 13.70 19.16 -11.34
C PRO A 23 13.50 19.54 -9.86
N GLU A 24 14.55 20.08 -9.24
CA GLU A 24 14.54 20.61 -7.87
C GLU A 24 14.38 19.56 -6.74
N THR A 25 13.98 18.32 -7.03
CA THR A 25 13.79 17.29 -5.99
C THR A 25 15.08 17.01 -5.21
N ILE A 26 16.19 16.78 -5.90
CA ILE A 26 17.49 16.54 -5.24
C ILE A 26 17.97 17.76 -4.44
N ALA A 27 17.73 18.97 -4.96
CA ALA A 27 18.08 20.20 -4.27
C ALA A 27 17.27 20.36 -2.96
N MET A 28 15.94 20.17 -3.02
CA MET A 28 15.08 20.16 -1.84
C MET A 28 15.51 19.11 -0.82
N MET A 29 15.87 17.91 -1.26
CA MET A 29 16.37 16.86 -0.36
C MET A 29 17.67 17.29 0.34
N SER A 30 18.57 17.99 -0.37
CA SER A 30 19.81 18.52 0.22
C SER A 30 19.56 19.63 1.24
N GLU A 31 18.44 20.35 1.11
CA GLU A 31 17.95 21.34 2.07
C GLU A 31 17.16 20.72 3.24
N GLY A 32 17.05 19.38 3.29
CA GLY A 32 16.27 18.69 4.31
C GLY A 32 14.77 18.85 4.14
N ARG A 33 14.28 19.00 2.91
CA ARG A 33 12.85 19.13 2.58
C ARG A 33 12.35 17.92 1.79
N MET A 34 11.11 17.51 2.05
CA MET A 34 10.49 16.31 1.49
C MET A 34 9.21 16.66 0.72
N GLY A 35 9.37 17.29 -0.44
CA GLY A 35 8.25 17.65 -1.34
C GLY A 35 7.10 18.35 -0.59
N PRO A 36 5.85 17.86 -0.71
CA PRO A 36 4.68 18.47 -0.07
C PRO A 36 4.62 18.26 1.45
N LEU A 37 5.46 17.38 2.04
CA LEU A 37 5.49 17.11 3.48
C LEU A 37 6.26 18.18 4.27
N GLY A 38 6.95 19.11 3.60
CA GLY A 38 7.69 20.19 4.25
C GLY A 38 9.09 19.75 4.72
N GLU A 39 9.48 20.16 5.92
CA GLU A 39 10.79 19.84 6.50
C GLU A 39 10.87 18.36 6.92
N ALA A 40 11.98 17.71 6.60
CA ALA A 40 12.28 16.32 6.94
C ALA A 40 12.69 16.18 8.41
N THR A 41 11.79 16.60 9.31
CA THR A 41 11.95 16.41 10.76
C THR A 41 11.87 14.91 11.11
N ASP A 42 12.44 14.52 12.25
CA ASP A 42 12.38 13.14 12.74
C ASP A 42 10.94 12.61 12.81
N ALA A 43 9.98 13.45 13.16
CA ALA A 43 8.57 13.09 13.20
C ALA A 43 7.98 12.77 11.82
N VAL A 44 8.33 13.57 10.80
CA VAL A 44 7.89 13.34 9.41
C VAL A 44 8.53 12.06 8.87
N LEU A 45 9.85 11.88 9.07
CA LEU A 45 10.58 10.70 8.62
C LEU A 45 10.06 9.43 9.30
N LEU A 46 9.80 9.48 10.61
CA LEU A 46 9.20 8.36 11.35
C LEU A 46 7.79 8.05 10.83
N GLY A 47 6.97 9.07 10.57
CA GLY A 47 5.64 8.91 10.01
C GLY A 47 5.64 8.20 8.66
N VAL A 48 6.51 8.64 7.73
CA VAL A 48 6.68 8.00 6.41
C VAL A 48 7.22 6.58 6.57
N ALA A 49 8.19 6.34 7.45
CA ALA A 49 8.74 5.02 7.69
C ALA A 49 7.68 4.03 8.23
N ILE A 50 6.83 4.46 9.17
CA ILE A 50 5.72 3.64 9.68
C ILE A 50 4.70 3.38 8.56
N LEU A 51 4.35 4.41 7.79
CA LEU A 51 3.44 4.28 6.65
C LEU A 51 3.96 3.27 5.62
N MET A 52 5.27 3.18 5.39
CA MET A 52 5.83 2.18 4.46
C MET A 52 6.07 0.81 5.10
N THR A 53 6.22 0.74 6.42
CA THR A 53 6.39 -0.52 7.15
C THR A 53 5.12 -1.38 7.11
N ILE A 54 3.94 -0.76 7.20
CA ILE A 54 2.65 -1.47 7.17
C ILE A 54 2.48 -2.34 5.91
N PRO A 55 2.59 -1.82 4.67
CA PRO A 55 2.41 -2.62 3.45
C PRO A 55 3.50 -3.68 3.31
N ALA A 56 4.74 -3.39 3.73
CA ALA A 56 5.82 -4.37 3.76
C ALA A 56 5.50 -5.55 4.71
N LEU A 57 5.01 -5.28 5.92
CA LEU A 57 4.56 -6.32 6.85
C LEU A 57 3.34 -7.06 6.31
N MET A 58 2.42 -6.38 5.64
CA MET A 58 1.24 -7.00 5.05
C MET A 58 1.57 -8.04 3.98
N VAL A 59 2.73 -7.95 3.31
CA VAL A 59 3.23 -9.02 2.43
C VAL A 59 3.40 -10.33 3.20
N PHE A 60 4.12 -10.26 4.33
CA PHE A 60 4.38 -11.43 5.18
C PHE A 60 3.13 -11.89 5.93
N LEU A 61 2.41 -10.96 6.56
CA LEU A 61 1.22 -11.23 7.35
C LEU A 61 0.12 -11.86 6.50
N SER A 62 -0.07 -11.40 5.26
CA SER A 62 -1.07 -11.98 4.36
C SER A 62 -0.76 -13.41 3.92
N ALA A 63 0.50 -13.84 4.00
CA ALA A 63 0.92 -15.21 3.69
C ALA A 63 0.91 -16.11 4.93
N GLY A 64 1.23 -15.57 6.10
CA GLY A 64 1.39 -16.34 7.34
C GLY A 64 0.16 -16.42 8.25
N LEU A 65 -0.79 -15.49 8.17
CA LEU A 65 -1.90 -15.44 9.14
C LEU A 65 -3.11 -16.30 8.76
N PRO A 66 -3.87 -16.78 9.76
CA PRO A 66 -5.17 -17.41 9.56
C PRO A 66 -6.12 -16.52 8.76
N ALA A 67 -6.91 -17.14 7.88
CA ALA A 67 -7.79 -16.45 6.93
C ALA A 67 -8.72 -15.40 7.58
N ALA A 68 -9.20 -15.65 8.80
CA ALA A 68 -10.08 -14.73 9.51
C ALA A 68 -9.39 -13.39 9.86
N PHE A 69 -8.15 -13.43 10.36
CA PHE A 69 -7.42 -12.22 10.73
C PHE A 69 -6.84 -11.52 9.51
N SER A 70 -6.31 -12.31 8.57
CA SER A 70 -5.83 -11.81 7.28
C SER A 70 -6.90 -11.03 6.54
N LYS A 71 -8.16 -11.50 6.54
CA LYS A 71 -9.29 -10.80 5.92
C LYS A 71 -9.48 -9.38 6.47
N TRP A 72 -9.62 -9.22 7.79
CA TRP A 72 -9.90 -7.91 8.39
C TRP A 72 -8.74 -6.93 8.24
N LEU A 73 -7.50 -7.39 8.38
CA LEU A 73 -6.32 -6.56 8.12
C LEU A 73 -6.28 -6.09 6.66
N ASN A 74 -6.52 -6.99 5.70
CA ASN A 74 -6.47 -6.65 4.27
C ASN A 74 -7.59 -5.67 3.88
N VAL A 75 -8.79 -5.81 4.44
CA VAL A 75 -9.88 -4.84 4.22
C VAL A 75 -9.53 -3.49 4.83
N GLY A 76 -9.12 -3.45 6.10
CA GLY A 76 -8.83 -2.20 6.80
C GLY A 76 -7.69 -1.42 6.16
N PHE A 77 -6.54 -2.06 5.98
CA PHE A 77 -5.39 -1.40 5.36
C PHE A 77 -5.62 -1.15 3.87
N GLY A 78 -6.19 -2.11 3.12
CA GLY A 78 -6.48 -1.89 1.69
C GLY A 78 -7.36 -0.65 1.46
N ALA A 79 -8.38 -0.44 2.30
CA ALA A 79 -9.20 0.77 2.23
C ALA A 79 -8.43 2.04 2.61
N ALA A 80 -7.64 2.00 3.69
CA ALA A 80 -6.83 3.13 4.12
C ALA A 80 -5.82 3.57 3.05
N TYR A 81 -5.08 2.64 2.45
CA TYR A 81 -4.13 2.94 1.38
C TYR A 81 -4.82 3.43 0.10
N THR A 82 -6.03 2.94 -0.20
CA THR A 82 -6.83 3.47 -1.30
C THR A 82 -7.12 4.97 -1.10
N LEU A 83 -7.50 5.37 0.11
CA LEU A 83 -7.79 6.78 0.42
C LEU A 83 -6.54 7.65 0.38
N VAL A 84 -5.43 7.17 0.94
CA VAL A 84 -4.14 7.88 0.90
C VAL A 84 -3.70 8.11 -0.54
N ASN A 85 -3.71 7.06 -1.37
CA ASN A 85 -3.32 7.16 -2.78
C ASN A 85 -4.27 8.04 -3.59
N ALA A 86 -5.58 7.98 -3.32
CA ALA A 86 -6.54 8.87 -3.97
C ALA A 86 -6.27 10.35 -3.62
N ALA A 87 -5.85 10.64 -2.38
CA ALA A 87 -5.49 12.00 -1.98
C ALA A 87 -4.21 12.50 -2.66
N THR A 88 -3.22 11.62 -2.90
CA THR A 88 -1.96 11.99 -3.57
C THR A 88 -2.08 12.08 -5.09
N LEU A 89 -3.12 11.50 -5.68
CA LEU A 89 -3.37 11.53 -7.12
C LEU A 89 -3.57 12.96 -7.64
N PHE A 90 -4.35 13.78 -6.92
CA PHE A 90 -4.72 15.12 -7.35
C PHE A 90 -3.53 16.10 -7.24
N GLY A 91 -3.22 16.80 -8.33
CA GLY A 91 -2.13 17.79 -8.36
C GLY A 91 -0.74 17.19 -8.60
N SER A 92 -0.63 15.88 -8.81
CA SER A 92 0.62 15.20 -9.12
C SER A 92 0.94 15.21 -10.63
N PRO A 93 2.22 15.09 -11.03
CA PRO A 93 2.62 14.98 -12.44
C PRO A 93 2.09 13.71 -13.12
N PRO A 94 1.99 13.66 -14.47
CA PRO A 94 1.38 12.53 -15.18
C PRO A 94 2.02 11.15 -14.91
N PHE A 95 3.34 11.08 -14.73
CA PHE A 95 4.01 9.80 -14.41
C PHE A 95 3.58 9.26 -13.04
N TYR A 96 3.44 10.17 -12.06
CA TYR A 96 3.02 9.85 -10.71
C TYR A 96 1.56 9.43 -10.70
N GLN A 97 0.71 10.14 -11.45
CA GLN A 97 -0.70 9.79 -11.63
C GLN A 97 -0.89 8.38 -12.17
N LEU A 98 -0.08 7.97 -13.17
CA LEU A 98 -0.15 6.62 -13.73
C LEU A 98 0.16 5.57 -12.67
N ILE A 99 1.26 5.72 -11.94
CA ILE A 99 1.68 4.74 -10.92
C ILE A 99 0.65 4.66 -9.79
N VAL A 100 0.23 5.81 -9.26
CA VAL A 100 -0.77 5.88 -8.17
C VAL A 100 -2.12 5.31 -8.60
N SER A 101 -2.52 5.49 -9.87
CA SER A 101 -3.75 4.85 -10.38
C SER A 101 -3.66 3.33 -10.32
N VAL A 102 -2.50 2.74 -10.64
CA VAL A 102 -2.28 1.29 -10.53
C VAL A 102 -2.26 0.86 -9.06
N GLU A 103 -1.64 1.64 -8.17
CA GLU A 103 -1.65 1.37 -6.73
C GLU A 103 -3.08 1.35 -6.16
N ILE A 104 -3.95 2.28 -6.58
CA ILE A 104 -5.37 2.31 -6.22
C ILE A 104 -6.09 1.04 -6.72
N VAL A 105 -5.83 0.61 -7.96
CA VAL A 105 -6.42 -0.62 -8.48
C VAL A 105 -5.98 -1.84 -7.67
N LEU A 106 -4.70 -1.91 -7.28
CA LEU A 106 -4.18 -2.99 -6.43
C LEU A 106 -4.81 -2.96 -5.03
N SER A 107 -4.95 -1.79 -4.41
CA SER A 107 -5.55 -1.65 -3.08
C SER A 107 -7.03 -2.03 -3.07
N ILE A 108 -7.79 -1.63 -4.09
CA ILE A 108 -9.18 -2.06 -4.28
C ILE A 108 -9.24 -3.58 -4.50
N SER A 109 -8.34 -4.14 -5.30
CA SER A 109 -8.25 -5.58 -5.54
C SER A 109 -7.97 -6.36 -4.25
N ILE A 110 -7.17 -5.79 -3.34
CA ILE A 110 -6.95 -6.34 -1.99
C ILE A 110 -8.24 -6.33 -1.18
N VAL A 111 -8.99 -5.22 -1.16
CA VAL A 111 -10.25 -5.16 -0.41
C VAL A 111 -11.28 -6.16 -0.98
N VAL A 112 -11.49 -6.16 -2.30
CA VAL A 112 -12.44 -7.05 -2.97
C VAL A 112 -12.09 -8.51 -2.70
N SER A 113 -10.84 -8.90 -2.93
CA SER A 113 -10.40 -10.29 -2.75
C SER A 113 -10.48 -10.74 -1.29
N ALA A 114 -10.32 -9.84 -0.32
CA ALA A 114 -10.50 -10.14 1.11
C ALA A 114 -11.99 -10.33 1.45
N LEU A 115 -12.87 -9.52 0.86
CA LEU A 115 -14.32 -9.63 1.06
C LEU A 115 -14.90 -10.89 0.44
N THR A 116 -14.47 -11.26 -0.77
CA THR A 116 -14.95 -12.44 -1.52
C THR A 116 -14.36 -13.76 -1.03
N TRP A 117 -13.43 -13.74 -0.06
CA TRP A 117 -12.81 -14.96 0.44
C TRP A 117 -13.89 -15.92 0.98
N PRO A 118 -14.02 -17.14 0.40
CA PRO A 118 -15.05 -18.08 0.81
C PRO A 118 -14.78 -18.48 2.26
N LYS A 119 -15.80 -18.30 3.11
CA LYS A 119 -15.86 -18.97 4.40
C LYS A 119 -15.88 -20.45 4.06
N ALA A 120 -14.76 -21.15 4.18
CA ALA A 120 -14.75 -22.59 4.01
C ALA A 120 -15.89 -23.16 4.87
N SER A 121 -16.92 -23.69 4.21
CA SER A 121 -18.02 -24.35 4.86
C SER A 121 -17.45 -25.56 5.58
N ILE A 122 -17.19 -25.40 6.87
CA ILE A 122 -17.01 -26.47 7.84
C ILE A 122 -18.37 -27.18 7.91
N THR A 123 -18.72 -27.93 6.88
CA THR A 123 -19.99 -28.66 6.80
C THR A 123 -19.87 -29.88 5.86
N ALA A 124 -18.86 -29.93 4.99
CA ALA A 124 -18.70 -31.05 4.05
C ALA A 124 -17.87 -32.23 4.59
N ARG A 125 -17.38 -32.20 5.84
CA ARG A 125 -16.55 -33.28 6.42
C ARG A 125 -17.29 -34.21 7.39
N GLU A 126 -18.56 -33.93 7.68
CA GLU A 126 -19.40 -34.74 8.61
C GLU A 126 -20.40 -35.64 7.86
N SER A 127 -20.42 -35.60 6.52
CA SER A 127 -21.31 -36.40 5.66
C SER A 127 -20.60 -37.44 4.82
N ALA A 128 -19.37 -37.84 5.18
CA ALA A 128 -18.77 -39.06 4.64
C ALA A 128 -19.18 -40.25 5.53
N PRO A 129 -19.98 -41.20 5.01
CA PRO A 129 -20.40 -42.40 5.73
C PRO A 129 -19.26 -43.39 5.98
#